data_AF-A0A0Q3HXR7-F1
#
_entry.id   AF-A0A0Q3HXR7-F1
#
_cell.length_a   1.000
_cell.length_b   1.000
_cell.length_c   1.000
_cell.angle_alpha   90.00
_cell.angle_beta   90.00
_cell.angle_gamma   90.00
#
_symmetry.space_group_name_H-M   'P 1'
#
loop_
_entity.id
_entity.type
_entity.pdbx_description
1 polymer ?
#
loop_
_entity_poly.entity_id
_entity_poly.type
_entity_poly.pdbx_seq_one_letter_code
_entity_poly.pdbx_strand_id
1 'polypeptide(L)'
;APAQRRAPGEKPLASPAVRLKAREAGVDLRQVQGTGPAGRITHQDIDAFLLRGPEPARGGGLVEQSAITEVKIVGLRRRIAEKMALSKSRIPHITIVEEINVSPLEDLRATLNKKPTPERPKLTLLPFLMRAMVKALAEQPALNALYDDEAGIVRQHAAINIGIATQTPTGLIVPVVKHAEARDLWGCGIELARLAERGRDGTATRDELTGSTITITSLGALGGIATTPVINYPEVAIVGVNKMVVRPVWDGTTFVPRKMMNLSSSFDHRVIDGWDAAVFVQRLKELLENPATLFVDI
;
A
#
# COMPACT_ATOMS: atom_id res chain seq x y z
N ALA A 1 45.83 -1.23 1.10
CA ALA A 1 45.31 -2.54 0.62
C ALA A 1 44.69 -3.27 1.81
N PRO A 2 43.53 -3.92 1.67
CA PRO A 2 42.93 -4.65 2.78
C PRO A 2 43.84 -5.80 3.23
N ALA A 3 43.92 -6.05 4.54
CA ALA A 3 44.76 -7.08 5.14
C ALA A 3 44.30 -8.47 4.66
N GLN A 4 45.08 -9.13 3.80
CA GLN A 4 44.87 -10.55 3.50
C GLN A 4 45.18 -11.35 4.76
N ARG A 5 44.17 -12.04 5.29
CA ARG A 5 44.40 -13.08 6.31
C ARG A 5 45.28 -14.15 5.67
N ARG A 6 46.41 -14.44 6.33
CA ARG A 6 47.34 -15.50 5.90
C ARG A 6 46.60 -16.84 5.79
N ALA A 7 46.91 -17.63 4.76
CA ALA A 7 46.24 -18.90 4.51
C ALA A 7 46.52 -19.92 5.65
N PRO A 8 45.63 -20.90 5.90
CA PRO A 8 45.86 -21.92 6.91
C PRO A 8 47.14 -22.71 6.61
N GLY A 9 48.18 -22.56 7.44
CA GLY A 9 49.49 -23.23 7.30
C GLY A 9 50.67 -22.27 7.11
N GLU A 10 50.43 -21.01 6.75
CA GLU A 10 51.48 -20.01 6.59
C GLU A 10 51.95 -19.48 7.97
N LYS A 11 53.20 -19.77 8.34
CA LYS A 11 53.75 -19.37 9.64
C LYS A 11 54.03 -17.87 9.65
N PRO A 12 53.45 -17.08 10.58
CA PRO A 12 53.72 -15.65 10.65
C PRO A 12 55.21 -15.39 10.88
N LEU A 13 55.82 -14.52 10.08
CA LEU A 13 57.20 -14.08 10.26
C LEU A 13 57.24 -13.07 11.41
N ALA A 14 57.69 -13.51 12.58
CA ALA A 14 57.78 -12.70 13.80
C ALA A 14 58.99 -13.14 14.63
N SER A 15 59.70 -12.17 15.24
CA SER A 15 60.81 -12.47 16.14
C SER A 15 60.31 -13.09 17.46
N PRO A 16 61.18 -13.79 18.23
CA PRO A 16 60.78 -14.42 19.50
C PRO A 16 60.12 -13.44 20.49
N ALA A 17 60.64 -12.21 20.59
CA ALA A 17 60.06 -11.17 21.44
C ALA A 17 58.64 -10.77 21.00
N VAL A 18 58.39 -10.67 19.68
CA VAL A 18 57.07 -10.32 19.13
C VAL A 18 56.06 -11.44 19.41
N ARG A 19 56.50 -12.70 19.33
CA ARG A 19 55.67 -13.87 19.66
C ARG A 19 55.32 -13.93 21.14
N LEU A 20 56.28 -13.63 22.02
CA LEU A 20 56.04 -13.59 23.47
C LEU A 20 54.99 -12.53 23.80
N LYS A 21 55.17 -11.30 23.30
CA LYS A 21 54.23 -10.20 23.49
C LYS A 21 52.83 -10.52 22.96
N ALA A 22 52.71 -11.13 21.78
CA ALA A 22 51.43 -11.56 21.25
C ALA A 22 50.77 -12.64 22.12
N ARG A 23 51.54 -13.59 22.66
CA ARG A 23 51.03 -14.64 23.56
C ARG A 23 50.54 -14.05 24.88
N GLU A 24 51.28 -13.11 25.45
CA GLU A 24 50.90 -12.41 26.69
C GLU A 24 49.66 -11.54 26.51
N ALA A 25 49.52 -10.90 25.35
CA ALA A 25 48.35 -10.09 25.00
C ALA A 25 47.17 -10.91 24.44
N GLY A 26 47.29 -12.24 24.33
CA GLY A 26 46.24 -13.10 23.77
C GLY A 26 45.94 -12.89 22.28
N VAL A 27 46.88 -12.32 21.51
CA VAL A 27 46.71 -11.97 20.10
C VAL A 27 47.21 -13.11 19.19
N ASP A 28 46.34 -13.56 18.28
CA ASP A 28 46.75 -14.48 17.20
C ASP A 28 47.49 -13.72 16.09
N LEU A 29 48.81 -13.96 15.98
CA LEU A 29 49.69 -13.34 14.99
C LEU A 29 49.24 -13.56 13.53
N ARG A 30 48.37 -14.53 13.24
CA ARG A 30 47.80 -14.72 11.89
C ARG A 30 46.84 -13.60 11.49
N GLN A 31 46.29 -12.89 12.46
CA GLN A 31 45.34 -11.79 12.27
C GLN A 31 46.04 -10.42 12.20
N VAL A 32 47.33 -10.37 12.53
CA VAL A 32 48.14 -9.15 12.54
C VAL A 32 48.92 -9.02 11.23
N GLN A 33 48.68 -7.92 10.52
CA GLN A 33 49.44 -7.55 9.33
C GLN A 33 50.81 -6.98 9.76
N GLY A 34 51.89 -7.56 9.26
CA GLY A 34 53.25 -7.11 9.57
C GLY A 34 53.72 -6.04 8.59
N THR A 35 54.27 -4.94 9.09
CA THR A 35 54.76 -3.83 8.26
C THR A 35 56.29 -3.84 8.07
N GLY A 36 57.00 -4.76 8.73
CA GLY A 36 58.46 -4.87 8.63
C GLY A 36 58.97 -5.53 7.34
N PRO A 37 60.30 -5.61 7.15
CA PRO A 37 60.91 -6.20 5.96
C PRO A 37 60.43 -7.62 5.69
N ALA A 38 60.08 -7.91 4.43
CA ALA A 38 59.46 -9.17 4.00
C ALA A 38 58.13 -9.51 4.71
N GLY A 39 57.38 -8.50 5.18
CA GLY A 39 56.09 -8.69 5.85
C GLY A 39 56.20 -9.20 7.29
N ARG A 40 57.35 -8.97 7.92
CA ARG A 40 57.63 -9.35 9.32
C ARG A 40 56.79 -8.50 10.28
N ILE A 41 56.15 -9.16 11.25
CA ILE A 41 55.37 -8.49 12.30
C ILE A 41 56.31 -7.86 13.32
N THR A 42 56.09 -6.59 13.62
CA THR A 42 56.83 -5.79 14.60
C THR A 42 56.03 -5.60 15.89
N HIS A 43 56.64 -5.04 16.94
CA HIS A 43 55.90 -4.71 18.18
C HIS A 43 54.82 -3.65 17.93
N GLN A 44 55.11 -2.67 17.08
CA GLN A 44 54.18 -1.60 16.72
C GLN A 44 52.93 -2.15 16.02
N ASP A 45 53.07 -3.21 15.22
CA ASP A 45 51.93 -3.86 14.56
C ASP A 45 50.98 -4.55 15.57
N ILE A 46 51.52 -5.14 16.64
CA ILE A 46 50.73 -5.73 17.73
C ILE A 46 50.01 -4.64 18.51
N ASP A 47 50.72 -3.56 18.85
CA ASP A 47 50.13 -2.45 19.61
C ASP A 47 49.01 -1.78 18.80
N ALA A 48 49.24 -1.55 17.50
CA ALA A 48 48.23 -1.02 16.59
C ALA A 48 47.01 -1.95 16.45
N PHE A 49 47.23 -3.28 16.42
CA PHE A 49 46.15 -4.25 16.39
C PHE A 49 45.32 -4.26 17.69
N LEU A 50 45.99 -4.19 18.85
CA LEU A 50 45.32 -4.11 20.15
C LEU A 50 44.50 -2.81 20.30
N LEU A 51 45.02 -1.70 19.80
CA LEU A 51 44.32 -0.40 19.78
C LEU A 51 43.09 -0.39 18.86
N ARG A 52 43.17 -1.09 17.72
CA ARG A 52 42.11 -1.09 16.70
C ARG A 52 41.03 -2.15 16.94
N GLY A 53 41.34 -3.19 17.71
CA GLY A 53 40.46 -4.34 17.94
C GLY A 53 40.33 -5.24 16.69
N PRO A 54 39.85 -6.49 16.86
CA PRO A 54 39.64 -7.39 15.73
C PRO A 54 38.53 -6.84 14.83
N GLU A 55 38.86 -6.43 13.60
CA GLU A 55 37.82 -6.08 12.63
C GLU A 55 37.00 -7.34 12.30
N PRO A 56 35.66 -7.29 12.42
CA PRO A 56 34.82 -8.41 12.01
C PRO A 56 35.09 -8.65 10.52
N ALA A 57 35.36 -9.91 10.17
CA ALA A 57 35.53 -10.30 8.79
C ALA A 57 34.25 -9.93 8.04
N ARG A 58 34.32 -8.91 7.18
CA ARG A 58 33.31 -8.71 6.15
C ARG A 58 33.46 -9.82 5.12
N GLY A 59 32.93 -11.00 5.46
CA GLY A 59 32.61 -12.05 4.49
C GLY A 59 31.45 -11.56 3.65
N GLY A 60 31.72 -10.74 2.64
CA GLY A 60 30.74 -10.20 1.69
C GLY A 60 30.34 -11.21 0.63
N GLY A 61 29.92 -12.41 1.03
CA GLY A 61 29.36 -13.43 0.15
C GLY A 61 27.87 -13.60 0.40
N LEU A 62 27.09 -13.83 -0.66
CA LEU A 62 25.73 -14.35 -0.50
C LEU A 62 25.85 -15.74 0.16
N VAL A 63 25.19 -15.91 1.30
CA VAL A 63 25.16 -17.18 2.04
C VAL A 63 23.77 -17.78 1.96
N GLU A 64 23.69 -19.10 1.87
CA GLU A 64 22.44 -19.84 1.89
C GLU A 64 21.74 -19.67 3.26
N GLN A 65 20.45 -19.29 3.23
CA GLN A 65 19.62 -19.14 4.43
C GLN A 65 18.53 -20.22 4.44
N SER A 66 18.76 -21.30 5.19
CA SER A 66 17.83 -22.45 5.32
C SER A 66 16.94 -22.41 6.57
N ALA A 67 17.04 -21.36 7.39
CA ALA A 67 16.26 -21.23 8.61
C ALA A 67 14.76 -21.04 8.29
N ILE A 68 13.90 -21.84 8.92
CA ILE A 68 12.45 -21.72 8.84
C ILE A 68 11.94 -21.12 10.15
N THR A 69 11.18 -20.03 10.05
CA THR A 69 10.50 -19.40 11.19
C THR A 69 9.00 -19.65 11.08
N GLU A 70 8.44 -20.39 12.03
CA GLU A 70 7.00 -20.61 12.10
C GLU A 70 6.29 -19.44 12.79
N VAL A 71 5.33 -18.83 12.10
CA VAL A 71 4.52 -17.71 12.63
C VAL A 71 3.05 -18.10 12.59
N LYS A 72 2.45 -18.27 13.78
CA LYS A 72 1.03 -18.64 13.90
C LYS A 72 0.13 -17.44 13.57
N ILE A 73 -0.86 -17.66 12.71
CA ILE A 73 -1.89 -16.66 12.39
C ILE A 73 -3.01 -16.72 13.44
N VAL A 74 -3.21 -15.64 14.20
CA VAL A 74 -4.20 -15.55 15.29
C VAL A 74 -5.02 -14.26 15.24
N GLY A 75 -6.08 -14.18 16.03
CA GLY A 75 -6.85 -12.95 16.26
C GLY A 75 -7.42 -12.32 14.98
N LEU A 76 -7.22 -11.00 14.82
CA LEU A 76 -7.69 -10.23 13.68
C LEU A 76 -7.15 -10.78 12.35
N ARG A 77 -5.87 -11.16 12.29
CA ARG A 77 -5.25 -11.67 11.05
C ARG A 77 -5.90 -12.97 10.57
N ARG A 78 -6.28 -13.85 11.51
CA ARG A 78 -7.02 -15.07 11.19
C ARG A 78 -8.40 -14.76 10.60
N ARG A 79 -9.15 -13.84 11.21
CA ARG A 79 -10.47 -13.43 10.70
C ARG A 79 -10.39 -12.77 9.32
N ILE A 80 -9.36 -11.96 9.07
CA ILE A 80 -9.11 -11.40 7.74
C ILE A 80 -8.87 -12.53 6.73
N ALA A 81 -8.01 -13.50 7.06
CA ALA A 81 -7.73 -14.63 6.17
C ALA A 81 -9.00 -15.44 5.84
N GLU A 82 -9.82 -15.75 6.85
CA GLU A 82 -11.11 -16.43 6.68
C GLU A 82 -12.07 -15.62 5.80
N LYS A 83 -12.17 -14.30 5.99
CA LYS A 83 -13.03 -13.43 5.17
C LYS A 83 -12.55 -13.32 3.72
N MET A 84 -11.23 -13.23 3.49
CA MET A 84 -10.66 -13.20 2.14
C MET A 84 -10.87 -14.53 1.40
N ALA A 85 -10.68 -15.65 2.10
CA ALA A 85 -10.98 -16.97 1.55
C ALA A 85 -12.47 -17.11 1.20
N LEU A 86 -13.36 -16.64 2.08
CA LEU A 86 -14.80 -16.64 1.82
C LEU A 86 -15.14 -15.85 0.56
N SER A 87 -14.68 -14.60 0.46
CA SER A 87 -14.92 -13.75 -0.71
C SER A 87 -14.42 -14.41 -2.00
N LYS A 88 -13.18 -14.90 -2.04
CA LYS A 88 -12.60 -15.51 -3.24
C LYS A 88 -13.16 -16.88 -3.62
N SER A 89 -13.69 -17.63 -2.66
CA SER A 89 -14.31 -18.93 -2.94
C SER A 89 -15.77 -18.81 -3.37
N ARG A 90 -16.50 -17.81 -2.86
CA ARG A 90 -17.93 -17.60 -3.14
C ARG A 90 -18.18 -16.71 -4.35
N ILE A 91 -17.39 -15.65 -4.52
CA ILE A 91 -17.66 -14.61 -5.52
C ILE A 91 -16.79 -14.84 -6.77
N PRO A 92 -17.37 -15.14 -7.94
CA PRO A 92 -16.66 -15.10 -9.21
C PRO A 92 -16.39 -13.63 -9.57
N HIS A 93 -15.20 -13.14 -9.23
CA HIS A 93 -14.82 -11.76 -9.50
C HIS A 93 -14.56 -11.55 -10.99
N ILE A 94 -15.20 -10.53 -11.56
CA ILE A 94 -14.69 -9.86 -12.76
C ILE A 94 -14.05 -8.54 -12.37
N THR A 95 -12.96 -8.17 -13.03
CA THR A 95 -12.28 -6.89 -12.79
C THR A 95 -12.20 -6.11 -14.10
N ILE A 96 -12.69 -4.87 -14.07
CA ILE A 96 -12.50 -3.89 -15.14
C ILE A 96 -11.44 -2.90 -14.69
N VAL A 97 -10.44 -2.67 -15.55
CA VAL A 97 -9.41 -1.67 -15.31
C VAL A 97 -9.52 -0.60 -16.38
N GLU A 98 -9.79 0.63 -15.96
CA GLU A 98 -9.96 1.77 -16.86
C GLU A 98 -8.96 2.87 -16.50
N GLU A 99 -8.36 3.47 -17.52
CA GLU A 99 -7.47 4.63 -17.38
C GLU A 99 -8.28 5.92 -17.48
N ILE A 100 -8.00 6.86 -16.58
CA ILE A 100 -8.74 8.12 -16.39
C ILE A 100 -7.77 9.29 -16.41
N ASN A 101 -8.08 10.32 -17.20
CA ASN A 101 -7.39 11.60 -17.17
C ASN A 101 -7.88 12.44 -15.99
N VAL A 102 -7.18 12.38 -14.87
CA VAL A 102 -7.49 13.15 -13.65
C VAL A 102 -6.85 14.53 -13.63
N SER A 103 -6.26 15.03 -14.73
CA SER A 103 -5.74 16.40 -14.79
C SER A 103 -6.77 17.45 -14.37
N PRO A 104 -7.99 17.50 -14.95
CA PRO A 104 -8.98 18.51 -14.59
C PRO A 104 -9.40 18.44 -13.12
N LEU A 105 -9.52 17.22 -12.59
CA LEU A 105 -9.85 16.97 -11.19
C LEU A 105 -8.74 17.44 -10.24
N GLU A 106 -7.49 17.20 -10.58
CA GLU A 106 -6.35 17.67 -9.80
C GLU A 106 -6.22 19.20 -9.82
N ASP A 107 -6.52 19.85 -10.94
CA ASP A 107 -6.49 21.31 -11.05
C ASP A 107 -7.62 21.96 -10.23
N LEU A 108 -8.82 21.35 -10.26
CA LEU A 108 -9.93 21.73 -9.38
C LEU A 108 -9.54 21.55 -7.91
N ARG A 109 -9.03 20.38 -7.54
CA ARG A 109 -8.62 20.07 -6.16
C ARG A 109 -7.55 21.04 -5.67
N ALA A 110 -6.55 21.35 -6.50
CA ALA A 110 -5.52 22.34 -6.18
C ALA A 110 -6.14 23.73 -5.95
N THR A 111 -7.13 24.12 -6.75
CA THR A 111 -7.87 25.39 -6.60
C THR A 111 -8.66 25.44 -5.31
N LEU A 112 -9.44 24.39 -5.01
CA LEU A 112 -10.23 24.28 -3.77
C LEU A 112 -9.35 24.26 -2.51
N ASN A 113 -8.12 23.75 -2.62
CA ASN A 113 -7.18 23.68 -1.51
C ASN A 113 -6.33 24.93 -1.27
N LYS A 114 -6.50 26.02 -2.05
CA LYS A 114 -5.70 27.26 -1.90
C LYS A 114 -5.89 27.96 -0.55
N LYS A 115 -7.11 27.91 0.02
CA LYS A 115 -7.47 28.59 1.27
C LYS A 115 -8.28 27.67 2.18
N PRO A 116 -7.63 26.70 2.85
CA PRO A 116 -8.33 25.79 3.75
C PRO A 116 -8.85 26.54 4.98
N THR A 117 -10.04 26.19 5.43
CA THR A 117 -10.62 26.62 6.72
C THR A 117 -10.97 25.39 7.56
N PRO A 118 -11.31 25.52 8.85
CA PRO A 118 -11.78 24.40 9.65
C PRO A 118 -13.00 23.68 9.04
N GLU A 119 -13.92 24.43 8.44
CA GLU A 119 -15.11 23.92 7.76
C GLU A 119 -14.80 23.38 6.35
N ARG A 120 -13.70 23.85 5.76
CA ARG A 120 -13.23 23.45 4.43
C ARG A 120 -11.78 22.98 4.49
N PRO A 121 -11.50 21.82 5.11
CA PRO A 121 -10.14 21.30 5.20
C PRO A 121 -9.60 20.90 3.83
N LYS A 122 -8.29 20.65 3.76
CA LYS A 122 -7.65 20.18 2.53
C LYS A 122 -8.27 18.88 2.04
N LEU A 123 -8.70 18.87 0.79
CA LEU A 123 -9.28 17.71 0.13
C LEU A 123 -8.19 16.82 -0.50
N THR A 124 -8.32 15.52 -0.26
CA THR A 124 -7.65 14.47 -1.03
C THR A 124 -8.50 14.10 -2.25
N LEU A 125 -8.09 13.09 -3.02
CA LEU A 125 -8.85 12.63 -4.19
C LEU A 125 -10.10 11.82 -3.80
N LEU A 126 -10.05 11.08 -2.68
CA LEU A 126 -11.11 10.17 -2.28
C LEU A 126 -12.49 10.83 -2.08
N PRO A 127 -12.62 12.03 -1.48
CA PRO A 127 -13.90 12.72 -1.40
C PRO A 127 -14.55 12.98 -2.77
N PHE A 128 -13.77 13.27 -3.81
CA PHE A 128 -14.30 13.44 -5.17
C PHE A 128 -14.78 12.11 -5.74
N LEU A 129 -14.02 11.03 -5.53
CA LEU A 129 -14.45 9.68 -5.94
C LEU A 129 -15.72 9.25 -5.21
N MET A 130 -15.83 9.54 -3.91
CA MET A 130 -17.06 9.27 -3.15
C MET A 130 -18.26 10.01 -3.74
N ARG A 131 -18.12 11.29 -4.08
CA ARG A 131 -19.18 12.05 -4.74
C ARG A 131 -19.50 11.53 -6.15
N ALA A 132 -18.51 11.11 -6.91
CA ALA A 132 -18.71 10.47 -8.22
C ALA A 132 -19.49 9.16 -8.07
N MET A 133 -19.11 8.31 -7.10
CA MET A 133 -19.80 7.06 -6.80
C MET A 133 -21.23 7.30 -6.34
N VAL A 134 -21.50 8.32 -5.50
CA VAL A 134 -22.88 8.67 -5.11
C VAL A 134 -23.75 8.93 -6.33
N LYS A 135 -23.28 9.72 -7.31
CA LYS A 135 -24.06 10.02 -8.52
C LYS A 135 -24.23 8.77 -9.40
N ALA A 136 -23.14 8.04 -9.65
CA ALA A 136 -23.19 6.83 -10.49
C ALA A 136 -24.06 5.72 -9.88
N LEU A 137 -24.05 5.54 -8.55
CA LEU A 137 -24.87 4.54 -7.85
C LEU A 137 -26.36 4.94 -7.81
N ALA A 138 -26.67 6.24 -7.80
CA ALA A 138 -28.06 6.70 -7.93
C ALA A 138 -28.64 6.34 -9.31
N GLU A 139 -27.81 6.35 -10.36
CA GLU A 139 -28.18 5.94 -11.72
C GLU A 139 -28.19 4.40 -11.88
N GLN A 140 -27.39 3.68 -11.10
CA GLN A 140 -27.27 2.21 -11.15
C GLN A 140 -27.43 1.56 -9.76
N PRO A 141 -28.66 1.49 -9.21
CA PRO A 141 -28.92 1.02 -7.84
C PRO A 141 -28.55 -0.46 -7.62
N ALA A 142 -28.50 -1.28 -8.68
CA ALA A 142 -28.07 -2.68 -8.62
C ALA A 142 -26.62 -2.85 -8.09
N LEU A 143 -25.77 -1.84 -8.27
CA LEU A 143 -24.39 -1.83 -7.78
C LEU A 143 -24.28 -1.44 -6.30
N ASN A 144 -25.30 -0.80 -5.74
CA ASN A 144 -25.39 -0.51 -4.31
C ASN A 144 -26.15 -1.63 -3.58
N ALA A 145 -25.65 -2.86 -3.69
CA ALA A 145 -26.35 -4.05 -3.23
C ALA A 145 -25.47 -5.01 -2.43
N LEU A 146 -26.14 -5.82 -1.60
CA LEU A 146 -25.54 -6.96 -0.90
C LEU A 146 -26.18 -8.25 -1.42
N TYR A 147 -25.36 -9.26 -1.72
CA TYR A 147 -25.85 -10.55 -2.18
C TYR A 147 -25.73 -11.63 -1.10
N ASP A 148 -26.88 -12.17 -0.72
CA ASP A 148 -27.02 -13.31 0.18
C ASP A 148 -27.06 -14.58 -0.65
N ASP A 149 -25.91 -15.20 -0.85
CA ASP A 149 -25.77 -16.32 -1.78
C ASP A 149 -26.32 -17.65 -1.26
N GLU A 150 -26.53 -17.77 0.05
CA GLU A 150 -27.25 -18.89 0.66
C GLU A 150 -28.75 -18.77 0.42
N ALA A 151 -29.31 -17.56 0.61
CA ALA A 151 -30.73 -17.31 0.38
C ALA A 151 -31.08 -17.07 -1.10
N GLY A 152 -30.10 -16.77 -1.95
CA GLY A 152 -30.32 -16.34 -3.33
C GLY A 152 -30.96 -14.95 -3.44
N ILE A 153 -30.74 -14.06 -2.46
CA ILE A 153 -31.41 -12.75 -2.37
C ILE A 153 -30.41 -11.61 -2.56
N VAL A 154 -30.66 -10.76 -3.56
CA VAL A 154 -29.97 -9.47 -3.72
C VAL A 154 -30.75 -8.38 -3.00
N ARG A 155 -30.13 -7.70 -2.04
CA ARG A 155 -30.71 -6.56 -1.32
C ARG A 155 -30.10 -5.28 -1.85
N GLN A 156 -30.88 -4.50 -2.60
CA GLN A 156 -30.47 -3.17 -3.06
C GLN A 156 -30.73 -2.14 -1.96
N HIS A 157 -29.77 -1.26 -1.72
CA HIS A 157 -29.83 -0.26 -0.66
C HIS A 157 -30.04 1.13 -1.26
N ALA A 158 -30.94 1.92 -0.67
CA ALA A 158 -31.09 3.32 -1.02
C ALA A 158 -29.98 4.20 -0.41
N ALA A 159 -29.60 3.91 0.83
CA ALA A 159 -28.47 4.57 1.48
C ALA A 159 -27.14 4.09 0.88
N ILE A 160 -26.24 5.03 0.59
CA ILE A 160 -24.93 4.75 0.02
C ILE A 160 -23.89 4.79 1.14
N ASN A 161 -23.52 3.63 1.65
CA ASN A 161 -22.55 3.49 2.72
C ASN A 161 -21.22 3.02 2.13
N ILE A 162 -20.26 3.93 2.05
CA ILE A 162 -18.98 3.66 1.39
C ILE A 162 -17.97 3.16 2.43
N GLY A 163 -17.60 1.89 2.33
CA GLY A 163 -16.47 1.31 3.05
C GLY A 163 -15.15 1.85 2.51
N ILE A 164 -14.20 2.21 3.38
CA ILE A 164 -12.89 2.71 3.00
C ILE A 164 -11.82 1.76 3.53
N ALA A 165 -11.20 0.97 2.65
CA ALA A 165 -10.14 0.07 3.04
C ALA A 165 -8.94 0.86 3.60
N THR A 166 -8.67 0.68 4.89
CA THR A 166 -7.67 1.45 5.65
C THR A 166 -6.65 0.49 6.26
N GLN A 167 -5.38 0.68 5.90
CA GLN A 167 -4.27 -0.09 6.46
C GLN A 167 -3.92 0.43 7.85
N THR A 168 -3.84 -0.47 8.84
CA THR A 168 -3.41 -0.18 10.20
C THR A 168 -2.24 -1.09 10.60
N PRO A 169 -1.56 -0.84 11.73
CA PRO A 169 -0.51 -1.74 12.22
C PRO A 169 -1.00 -3.17 12.51
N THR A 170 -2.28 -3.34 12.85
CA THR A 170 -2.85 -4.64 13.24
C THR A 170 -3.51 -5.38 12.07
N GLY A 171 -3.74 -4.70 10.94
CA GLY A 171 -4.30 -5.30 9.73
C GLY A 171 -5.04 -4.30 8.87
N LEU A 172 -5.74 -4.82 7.85
CA LEU A 172 -6.67 -4.03 7.07
C LEU A 172 -8.03 -4.00 7.78
N ILE A 173 -8.59 -2.82 7.93
CA ILE A 173 -9.97 -2.62 8.38
C ILE A 173 -10.73 -1.80 7.33
N VAL A 174 -12.06 -1.81 7.40
CA VAL A 174 -12.92 -1.09 6.46
C VAL A 174 -13.91 -0.22 7.25
N PRO A 175 -13.48 0.95 7.74
CA PRO A 175 -14.41 1.95 8.26
C PRO A 175 -15.40 2.41 7.19
N VAL A 176 -16.61 2.78 7.61
CA VAL A 176 -17.73 3.05 6.72
C VAL A 176 -18.16 4.50 6.84
N VAL A 177 -18.04 5.25 5.75
CA VAL A 177 -18.69 6.55 5.61
C VAL A 177 -20.16 6.31 5.33
N LYS A 178 -20.98 6.38 6.38
CA LYS A 178 -22.42 6.20 6.28
C LYS A 178 -23.10 7.41 5.64
N HIS A 179 -24.16 7.12 4.88
CA HIS A 179 -24.97 8.11 4.18
C HIS A 179 -24.12 9.08 3.35
N ALA A 180 -23.23 8.56 2.52
CA ALA A 180 -22.36 9.37 1.68
C ALA A 180 -23.16 10.27 0.73
N GLU A 181 -24.37 9.83 0.33
CA GLU A 181 -25.32 10.61 -0.46
C GLU A 181 -25.72 11.91 0.22
N ALA A 182 -25.85 11.89 1.55
CA ALA A 182 -26.26 13.02 2.39
C ALA A 182 -25.08 13.93 2.81
N ARG A 183 -23.89 13.74 2.23
CA ARG A 183 -22.68 14.52 2.55
C ARG A 183 -22.20 15.29 1.35
N ASP A 184 -21.90 16.57 1.53
CA ASP A 184 -21.19 17.33 0.52
C ASP A 184 -19.71 16.90 0.44
N LEU A 185 -18.96 17.50 -0.49
CA LEU A 185 -17.57 17.14 -0.73
C LEU A 185 -16.69 17.28 0.51
N TRP A 186 -16.86 18.36 1.30
CA TRP A 186 -16.08 18.57 2.52
C TRP A 186 -16.56 17.67 3.65
N GLY A 187 -17.85 17.41 3.78
CA GLY A 187 -18.42 16.44 4.71
C GLY A 187 -17.87 15.03 4.49
N CYS A 188 -17.72 14.60 3.22
CA CYS A 188 -17.00 13.37 2.89
C CYS A 188 -15.54 13.40 3.36
N GLY A 189 -14.83 14.52 3.11
CA GLY A 189 -13.43 14.69 3.52
C GLY A 189 -13.21 14.66 5.04
N ILE A 190 -14.06 15.36 5.79
CA ILE A 190 -14.03 15.41 7.27
C ILE A 190 -14.28 14.02 7.84
N GLU A 191 -15.35 13.35 7.38
CA GLU A 191 -15.72 12.04 7.90
C GLU A 191 -14.67 10.96 7.56
N LEU A 192 -14.11 11.01 6.35
CA LEU A 192 -12.99 10.16 5.95
C LEU A 192 -11.78 10.36 6.85
N ALA A 193 -11.40 11.60 7.14
CA ALA A 193 -10.25 11.91 8.01
C ALA A 193 -10.48 11.38 9.44
N ARG A 194 -11.67 11.62 9.99
CA ARG A 194 -12.09 11.13 11.31
C ARG A 194 -11.99 9.60 11.40
N LEU A 195 -12.53 8.89 10.42
CA LEU A 195 -12.51 7.43 10.37
C LEU A 195 -11.10 6.87 10.17
N ALA A 196 -10.27 7.52 9.36
CA ALA A 196 -8.88 7.12 9.15
C ALA A 196 -8.04 7.29 10.42
N GLU A 197 -8.25 8.34 11.20
CA GLU A 197 -7.62 8.54 12.51
C GLU A 197 -8.03 7.43 13.49
N ARG A 198 -9.34 7.24 13.68
CA ARG A 198 -9.86 6.17 14.55
C ARG A 198 -9.42 4.78 14.14
N GLY A 199 -9.28 4.55 12.84
CA GLY A 199 -8.77 3.30 12.30
C GLY A 199 -7.30 3.06 12.67
N ARG A 200 -6.45 4.08 12.51
CA ARG A 200 -5.03 4.01 12.88
C ARG A 200 -4.82 3.86 14.38
N ASP A 201 -5.63 4.55 15.18
CA ASP A 201 -5.55 4.52 16.65
C ASP A 201 -6.21 3.26 17.25
N GLY A 202 -6.91 2.47 16.43
CA GLY A 202 -7.62 1.28 16.89
C GLY A 202 -8.86 1.58 17.74
N THR A 203 -9.39 2.80 17.67
CA THR A 203 -10.54 3.27 18.46
C THR A 203 -11.85 3.26 17.68
N ALA A 204 -11.85 2.85 16.41
CA ALA A 204 -13.07 2.72 15.60
C ALA A 204 -14.09 1.78 16.25
N THR A 205 -15.34 2.20 16.34
CA THR A 205 -16.41 1.36 16.92
C THR A 205 -16.85 0.27 15.95
N ARG A 206 -17.54 -0.75 16.45
CA ARG A 206 -18.18 -1.78 15.61
C ARG A 206 -19.15 -1.16 14.59
N ASP A 207 -19.90 -0.14 14.99
CA ASP A 207 -20.87 0.53 14.13
C ASP A 207 -20.18 1.25 12.95
N GLU A 208 -18.98 1.77 13.17
CA GLU A 208 -18.16 2.42 12.15
C GLU A 208 -17.45 1.43 11.23
N LEU A 209 -17.36 0.15 11.60
CA LEU A 209 -16.68 -0.91 10.84
C LEU A 209 -17.65 -1.86 10.13
N THR A 210 -18.95 -1.54 10.11
CA THR A 210 -19.99 -2.41 9.55
C THR A 210 -21.04 -1.63 8.76
N GLY A 211 -21.71 -2.32 7.84
CA GLY A 211 -22.83 -1.75 7.07
C GLY A 211 -22.45 -1.00 5.79
N SER A 212 -21.23 -1.20 5.27
CA SER A 212 -20.90 -0.77 3.92
C SER A 212 -21.71 -1.54 2.88
N THR A 213 -22.08 -0.83 1.81
CA THR A 213 -22.81 -1.37 0.65
C THR A 213 -21.92 -1.45 -0.59
N ILE A 214 -20.82 -0.70 -0.58
CA ILE A 214 -19.75 -0.71 -1.58
C ILE A 214 -18.45 -0.25 -0.93
N THR A 215 -17.31 -0.74 -1.41
CA THR A 215 -15.99 -0.38 -0.86
C THR A 215 -15.14 0.40 -1.85
N ILE A 216 -14.40 1.40 -1.36
CA ILE A 216 -13.22 1.98 -2.02
C ILE A 216 -11.97 1.39 -1.37
N THR A 217 -11.01 0.98 -2.20
CA THR A 217 -9.67 0.63 -1.75
C THR A 217 -8.63 1.48 -2.47
N SER A 218 -7.66 2.00 -1.72
CA SER A 218 -6.60 2.83 -2.28
C SER A 218 -5.29 2.59 -1.55
N LEU A 219 -4.22 2.42 -2.33
CA LEU A 219 -2.85 2.38 -1.83
C LEU A 219 -2.13 3.72 -2.04
N GLY A 220 -2.85 4.76 -2.49
CA GLY A 220 -2.29 6.07 -2.80
C GLY A 220 -1.10 5.97 -3.76
N ALA A 221 0.00 6.65 -3.42
CA ALA A 221 1.23 6.66 -4.21
C ALA A 221 1.91 5.28 -4.32
N LEU A 222 1.61 4.35 -3.41
CA LEU A 222 2.12 2.97 -3.43
C LEU A 222 1.29 2.04 -4.32
N GLY A 223 0.22 2.55 -4.94
CA GLY A 223 -0.62 1.78 -5.84
C GLY A 223 0.14 1.21 -7.04
N GLY A 224 -0.25 0.01 -7.46
CA GLY A 224 0.24 -0.59 -8.70
C GLY A 224 -0.22 0.18 -9.94
N ILE A 225 0.11 -0.33 -11.13
CA ILE A 225 -0.51 0.16 -12.39
C ILE A 225 -1.97 -0.31 -12.47
N ALA A 226 -2.22 -1.53 -12.02
CA ALA A 226 -3.54 -2.13 -11.88
C ALA A 226 -3.54 -3.02 -10.64
N THR A 227 -4.72 -3.24 -10.07
CA THR A 227 -4.94 -4.17 -8.96
C THR A 227 -6.19 -5.00 -9.23
N THR A 228 -6.34 -6.15 -8.59
CA THR A 228 -7.57 -6.97 -8.65
C THR A 228 -8.19 -7.02 -7.26
N PRO A 229 -8.85 -5.93 -6.83
CA PRO A 229 -9.31 -5.82 -5.45
C PRO A 229 -10.27 -6.95 -5.08
N VAL A 230 -10.16 -7.42 -3.84
CA VAL A 230 -11.03 -8.47 -3.30
C VAL A 230 -12.27 -7.82 -2.72
N ILE A 231 -13.45 -8.22 -3.21
CA ILE A 231 -14.73 -7.69 -2.77
C ILE A 231 -14.94 -7.98 -1.28
N ASN A 232 -15.44 -6.99 -0.54
CA ASN A 232 -15.75 -7.13 0.86
C ASN A 232 -17.11 -7.84 1.04
N TYR A 233 -17.09 -9.17 1.10
CA TYR A 233 -18.31 -9.98 1.25
C TYR A 233 -19.20 -9.45 2.40
N PRO A 234 -20.53 -9.27 2.20
CA PRO A 234 -21.35 -9.70 1.05
C PRO A 234 -21.64 -8.59 0.00
N GLU A 235 -20.82 -7.55 -0.08
CA GLU A 235 -20.95 -6.52 -1.14
C GLU A 235 -20.81 -7.13 -2.53
N VAL A 236 -21.37 -6.45 -3.55
CA VAL A 236 -21.28 -6.89 -4.95
C VAL A 236 -20.23 -6.14 -5.76
N ALA A 237 -19.62 -5.07 -5.20
CA ALA A 237 -18.67 -4.23 -5.92
C ALA A 237 -17.60 -3.62 -5.01
N ILE A 238 -16.40 -3.40 -5.56
CA ILE A 238 -15.30 -2.67 -4.94
C ILE A 238 -14.54 -1.86 -5.99
N VAL A 239 -14.20 -0.60 -5.68
CA VAL A 239 -13.47 0.30 -6.58
C VAL A 239 -12.06 0.53 -6.04
N GLY A 240 -11.05 0.11 -6.81
CA GLY A 240 -9.63 0.27 -6.49
C GLY A 240 -9.02 1.49 -7.17
N VAL A 241 -8.35 2.35 -6.40
CA VAL A 241 -7.62 3.52 -6.92
C VAL A 241 -6.13 3.20 -7.00
N ASN A 242 -5.58 3.26 -8.21
CA ASN A 242 -4.16 3.02 -8.48
C ASN A 242 -3.34 4.31 -8.49
N LYS A 243 -2.02 4.19 -8.65
CA LYS A 243 -1.13 5.37 -8.63
C LYS A 243 -1.46 6.34 -9.77
N MET A 244 -1.38 7.62 -9.46
CA MET A 244 -1.43 8.69 -10.45
C MET A 244 -0.02 8.95 -10.99
N VAL A 245 0.12 9.08 -12.32
CA VAL A 245 1.39 9.34 -13.01
C VAL A 245 1.19 10.33 -14.15
N VAL A 246 2.19 11.15 -14.43
CA VAL A 246 2.18 12.00 -15.63
C VAL A 246 2.55 11.12 -16.84
N ARG A 247 1.71 11.10 -17.87
CA ARG A 247 1.94 10.38 -19.13
C ARG A 247 1.74 11.32 -20.33
N PRO A 248 2.48 11.12 -21.44
CA PRO A 248 2.14 11.76 -22.70
C PRO A 248 0.89 11.09 -23.28
N VAL A 249 -0.17 11.87 -23.51
CA VAL A 249 -1.42 11.41 -24.10
C VAL A 249 -1.63 12.16 -25.41
N TRP A 250 -2.03 11.44 -26.46
CA TRP A 250 -2.37 12.06 -27.73
C TRP A 250 -3.75 12.72 -27.63
N ASP A 251 -3.84 14.02 -27.89
CA ASP A 251 -5.12 14.76 -27.85
C ASP A 251 -5.87 14.80 -29.20
N GLY A 252 -5.36 14.09 -30.21
CA GLY A 252 -5.83 14.17 -31.59
C GLY A 252 -4.87 14.94 -32.50
N THR A 253 -4.01 15.79 -31.93
CA THR A 253 -3.09 16.67 -32.69
C THR A 253 -1.65 16.67 -32.20
N THR A 254 -1.42 16.56 -30.88
CA THR A 254 -0.10 16.52 -30.28
C THR A 254 -0.08 15.67 -29.01
N PHE A 255 1.12 15.27 -28.58
CA PHE A 255 1.28 14.64 -27.28
C PHE A 255 1.33 15.70 -26.19
N VAL A 256 0.38 15.61 -25.26
CA VAL A 256 0.25 16.51 -24.12
C VAL A 256 0.48 15.76 -22.81
N PRO A 257 1.23 16.33 -21.85
CA PRO A 257 1.34 15.71 -20.53
C PRO A 257 -0.02 15.77 -19.83
N ARG A 258 -0.48 14.61 -19.33
CA ARG A 258 -1.70 14.46 -18.54
C ARG A 258 -1.43 13.64 -17.29
N LYS A 259 -2.10 13.97 -16.19
CA LYS A 259 -2.10 13.17 -14.97
C LYS A 259 -3.08 12.03 -15.17
N MET A 260 -2.56 10.84 -15.41
CA MET A 260 -3.34 9.63 -15.65
C MET A 260 -3.40 8.79 -14.38
N MET A 261 -4.55 8.19 -14.13
CA MET A 261 -4.78 7.30 -12.99
C MET A 261 -5.68 6.16 -13.44
N ASN A 262 -5.44 4.95 -12.93
CA ASN A 262 -6.29 3.80 -13.25
C ASN A 262 -7.27 3.52 -12.12
N LEU A 263 -8.54 3.24 -12.46
CA LEU A 263 -9.46 2.57 -11.56
C LEU A 263 -9.50 1.09 -11.88
N SER A 264 -9.33 0.26 -10.86
CA SER A 264 -9.50 -1.19 -10.95
C SER A 264 -10.73 -1.57 -10.14
N SER A 265 -11.84 -1.84 -10.80
CA SER A 265 -13.11 -2.13 -10.14
C SER A 265 -13.44 -3.61 -10.29
N SER A 266 -13.76 -4.28 -9.17
CA SER A 266 -14.18 -5.69 -9.20
C SER A 266 -15.63 -5.84 -8.80
N PHE A 267 -16.31 -6.77 -9.46
CA PHE A 267 -17.75 -7.01 -9.32
C PHE A 267 -18.05 -8.50 -9.13
N ASP A 268 -19.10 -8.80 -8.39
CA ASP A 268 -19.64 -10.15 -8.27
C ASP A 268 -20.41 -10.52 -9.55
N HIS A 269 -19.81 -11.37 -10.38
CA HIS A 269 -20.38 -11.70 -11.69
C HIS A 269 -21.65 -12.58 -11.61
N ARG A 270 -22.09 -12.96 -10.41
CA ARG A 270 -23.42 -13.59 -10.21
C ARG A 270 -24.55 -12.57 -10.25
N VAL A 271 -24.24 -11.30 -9.98
CA VAL A 271 -25.23 -10.22 -9.81
C VAL A 271 -25.01 -9.08 -10.80
N ILE A 272 -23.75 -8.76 -11.10
CA ILE A 272 -23.38 -7.67 -12.00
C ILE A 272 -22.78 -8.25 -13.28
N ASP A 273 -23.40 -7.95 -14.40
CA ASP A 273 -22.88 -8.35 -15.71
C ASP A 273 -21.79 -7.42 -16.21
N GLY A 274 -21.00 -7.90 -17.18
CA GLY A 274 -19.89 -7.12 -17.74
C GLY A 274 -20.31 -5.78 -18.36
N TRP A 275 -21.53 -5.71 -18.91
CA TRP A 275 -22.08 -4.46 -19.43
C TRP A 275 -22.36 -3.44 -18.32
N ASP A 276 -23.07 -3.84 -17.26
CA ASP A 276 -23.40 -2.94 -16.14
C ASP A 276 -22.15 -2.44 -15.42
N ALA A 277 -21.17 -3.34 -15.24
CA ALA A 277 -19.85 -3.01 -14.71
C ALA A 277 -19.13 -1.98 -15.59
N ALA A 278 -19.16 -2.16 -16.92
CA ALA A 278 -18.52 -1.24 -17.85
C ALA A 278 -19.20 0.14 -17.85
N VAL A 279 -20.54 0.19 -17.89
CA VAL A 279 -21.31 1.43 -17.82
C VAL A 279 -20.97 2.20 -16.55
N PHE A 280 -20.87 1.51 -15.40
CA PHE A 280 -20.52 2.16 -14.13
C PHE A 280 -19.10 2.72 -14.14
N VAL A 281 -18.12 1.96 -14.60
CA VAL A 281 -16.73 2.43 -14.65
C VAL A 281 -16.57 3.59 -15.63
N GLN A 282 -17.25 3.54 -16.78
CA GLN A 282 -17.27 4.65 -17.74
C GLN A 282 -17.97 5.89 -17.16
N ARG A 283 -19.03 5.72 -16.38
CA ARG A 283 -19.69 6.84 -15.69
C ARG A 283 -18.78 7.48 -14.64
N LEU A 284 -18.06 6.68 -13.85
CA LEU A 284 -17.04 7.19 -12.94
C LEU A 284 -15.93 7.92 -13.69
N LYS A 285 -15.47 7.39 -14.82
CA LYS A 285 -14.50 8.06 -15.69
C LYS A 285 -15.00 9.43 -16.13
N GLU A 286 -16.19 9.50 -16.71
CA GLU A 286 -16.78 10.75 -17.18
C GLU A 286 -16.87 11.81 -16.08
N LEU A 287 -17.36 11.43 -14.89
CA LEU A 287 -17.50 12.33 -13.75
C LEU A 287 -16.15 12.83 -13.21
N LEU A 288 -15.12 11.98 -13.21
CA LEU A 288 -13.78 12.33 -12.73
C LEU A 288 -12.98 13.13 -13.78
N GLU A 289 -13.18 12.89 -15.08
CA GLU A 289 -12.59 13.70 -16.15
C GLU A 289 -13.28 15.06 -16.29
N ASN A 290 -14.56 15.16 -15.90
CA ASN A 290 -15.36 16.38 -15.94
C ASN A 290 -15.88 16.78 -14.54
N PRO A 291 -14.99 17.13 -13.60
CA PRO A 291 -15.33 17.23 -12.18
C PRO A 291 -16.33 18.34 -11.84
N ALA A 292 -16.56 19.31 -12.74
CA ALA A 292 -17.62 20.31 -12.56
C ALA A 292 -19.01 19.67 -12.48
N THR A 293 -19.23 18.57 -13.21
CA THR A 293 -20.50 17.81 -13.21
C THR A 293 -20.82 17.17 -11.87
N LEU A 294 -19.85 17.04 -10.96
CA LEU A 294 -20.09 16.55 -9.60
C LEU A 294 -20.97 17.50 -8.78
N PHE A 295 -21.01 18.79 -9.13
CA PHE A 295 -21.70 19.84 -8.37
C PHE A 295 -22.98 20.36 -9.03
N VAL A 296 -23.26 19.92 -10.25
CA VAL A 296 -24.45 20.32 -11.00
C VAL A 296 -25.42 19.14 -11.03
N ASP A 297 -26.66 19.36 -10.62
CA ASP A 297 -27.73 18.40 -10.89
C ASP A 297 -28.09 18.56 -12.37
N ILE A 298 -27.84 17.50 -13.15
CA ILE A 298 -28.22 17.42 -14.57
C ILE A 298 -29.51 16.63 -14.65
#